data_AF-A0A424MHG2-F1
#
_entry.id   AF-A0A424MHG2-F1
#
_cell.length_a   1.000
_cell.length_b   1.000
_cell.length_c   1.000
_cell.angle_alpha   90.00
_cell.angle_beta   90.00
_cell.angle_gamma   90.00
#
_symmetry.space_group_name_H-M   'P 1'
#
loop_
_entity.id
_entity.type
_entity.pdbx_description
1 polymer ?
#
loop_
_entity_poly.entity_id
_entity_poly.type
_entity_poly.pdbx_seq_one_letter_code
_entity_poly.pdbx_strand_id
1 'polypeptide(L)'
;MPKASIPHKMMLDALSSISEAAGSDKQLSAQFRAAVVAFTSETPDNMNCVDRIHVGSMGDARGLKFREADLMLSEVAHALEAVPMPEELCRSLPELSEADWYAFLRLSTPLYLALEAT
;
A
#
# COMPACT_ATOMS: atom_id res chain seq x y z
N MET A 1 -14.88 -0.22 22.90
CA MET A 1 -14.08 -0.56 21.70
C MET A 1 -12.81 -1.27 22.17
N PRO A 2 -12.44 -2.43 21.61
CA PRO A 2 -11.16 -3.05 21.94
C PRO A 2 -10.02 -2.09 21.56
N LYS A 3 -8.99 -1.98 22.41
CA LYS A 3 -7.80 -1.17 22.09
C LYS A 3 -7.08 -1.82 20.90
N ALA A 4 -6.69 -1.00 19.92
CA ALA A 4 -5.84 -1.46 18.83
C ALA A 4 -4.56 -2.11 19.39
N SER A 5 -4.13 -3.23 18.80
CA SER A 5 -2.84 -3.84 19.12
C SER A 5 -1.70 -2.88 18.74
N ILE A 6 -0.53 -3.05 19.36
CA ILE A 6 0.65 -2.22 19.06
C ILE A 6 0.97 -2.24 17.56
N PRO A 7 1.02 -3.40 16.87
CA PRO A 7 1.25 -3.44 15.42
C PRO A 7 0.22 -2.67 14.59
N HIS A 8 -1.06 -2.76 14.95
CA HIS A 8 -2.13 -2.04 14.26
C HIS A 8 -1.94 -0.51 14.38
N LYS A 9 -1.58 -0.03 15.58
CA LYS A 9 -1.29 1.39 15.79
C LYS A 9 -0.08 1.84 14.97
N MET A 10 1.00 1.05 14.97
CA MET A 10 2.21 1.37 14.21
C MET A 10 1.92 1.51 12.71
N MET A 11 1.08 0.64 12.15
CA MET A 11 0.68 0.71 10.74
C MET A 11 -0.07 2.01 10.43
N LEU A 12 -1.08 2.36 11.24
CA LEU A 12 -1.83 3.59 11.06
C LEU A 12 -0.94 4.84 11.21
N ASP A 13 -0.09 4.89 12.24
CA ASP A 13 0.82 6.02 12.46
C ASP A 13 1.78 6.22 11.27
N ALA A 14 2.29 5.12 10.69
CA ALA A 14 3.18 5.18 9.54
C ALA A 14 2.46 5.70 8.28
N LEU A 15 1.25 5.20 8.01
CA LEU A 15 0.44 5.68 6.89
C LEU A 15 0.07 7.16 7.03
N SER A 16 -0.33 7.60 8.24
CA SER A 16 -0.59 9.02 8.52
C SER A 16 0.64 9.89 8.33
N SER A 17 1.82 9.44 8.79
CA SER A 17 3.07 10.19 8.61
C SER A 17 3.45 10.34 7.13
N ILE A 18 3.13 9.33 6.31
CA ILE A 18 3.30 9.39 4.85
C ILE A 18 2.34 10.41 4.25
N SER A 19 1.04 10.34 4.55
CA SER A 19 0.04 11.28 4.01
C SER A 19 0.31 12.73 4.41
N GLU A 20 0.90 12.95 5.58
CA GLU A 20 1.26 14.28 6.09
C GLU A 20 2.64 14.76 5.63
N ALA A 21 3.38 13.94 4.85
CA ALA A 21 4.77 14.19 4.47
C ALA A 21 5.69 14.52 5.66
N ALA A 22 5.42 13.95 6.85
CA ALA A 22 6.01 14.33 8.13
C ALA A 22 7.42 13.72 8.33
N GLY A 23 8.40 14.20 7.57
CA GLY A 23 9.81 13.81 7.68
C GLY A 23 10.48 13.60 6.32
N SER A 24 11.69 13.04 6.31
CA SER A 24 12.41 12.67 5.07
C SER A 24 11.99 11.31 4.52
N ASP A 25 12.21 11.07 3.22
CA ASP A 25 11.87 9.80 2.55
C ASP A 25 12.49 8.59 3.24
N LYS A 26 13.73 8.74 3.69
CA LYS A 26 14.46 7.71 4.43
C LYS A 26 13.78 7.39 5.76
N GLN A 27 13.34 8.40 6.50
CA GLN A 27 12.66 8.22 7.78
C GLN A 27 11.30 7.55 7.60
N LEU A 28 10.48 8.07 6.67
CA LEU A 28 9.15 7.54 6.40
C LEU A 28 9.23 6.10 5.84
N SER A 29 10.18 5.81 4.96
CA SER A 29 10.42 4.46 4.46
C SER A 29 10.81 3.48 5.57
N ALA A 30 11.66 3.90 6.51
CA ALA A 30 12.05 3.06 7.64
C ALA A 30 10.87 2.80 8.60
N GLN A 31 10.05 3.83 8.86
CA GLN A 31 8.83 3.70 9.67
C GLN A 31 7.82 2.76 9.01
N PHE A 32 7.55 2.95 7.71
CA PHE A 32 6.67 2.09 6.92
C PHE A 32 7.12 0.63 6.98
N ARG A 33 8.40 0.36 6.71
CA ARG A 33 8.98 -0.98 6.77
C ARG A 33 8.78 -1.63 8.14
N ALA A 34 9.13 -0.92 9.21
CA ALA A 34 8.97 -1.44 10.57
C ALA A 34 7.50 -1.73 10.90
N ALA A 35 6.58 -0.87 10.46
CA ALA A 35 5.16 -1.01 10.70
C ALA A 35 4.53 -2.19 9.93
N VAL A 36 4.87 -2.36 8.64
CA VAL A 36 4.39 -3.48 7.84
C VAL A 36 4.88 -4.81 8.40
N VAL A 37 6.17 -4.92 8.76
CA VAL A 37 6.72 -6.15 9.34
C VAL A 37 6.07 -6.47 10.69
N ALA A 38 5.84 -5.46 11.54
CA ALA A 38 5.13 -5.66 12.80
C ALA A 38 3.69 -6.12 12.57
N PHE A 39 3.00 -5.59 11.56
CA PHE A 39 1.59 -5.87 11.28
C PHE A 39 1.37 -7.22 10.58
N THR A 40 2.26 -7.60 9.67
CA THR A 40 2.11 -8.77 8.79
C THR A 40 2.99 -9.97 9.20
N SER A 41 3.91 -9.79 10.14
CA SER A 41 4.98 -10.71 10.54
C SER A 41 6.18 -10.71 9.60
N GLU A 42 7.36 -11.06 10.15
CA GLU A 42 8.62 -11.15 9.42
C GLU A 42 8.73 -12.47 8.64
N THR A 43 8.05 -12.53 7.48
CA THR A 43 8.18 -13.62 6.51
C THR A 43 9.04 -13.17 5.32
N PRO A 44 9.70 -14.08 4.60
CA PRO A 44 10.48 -13.72 3.41
C PRO A 44 9.68 -12.90 2.38
N ASP A 45 8.40 -13.22 2.19
CA ASP A 45 7.52 -12.51 1.24
C ASP A 45 7.23 -11.08 1.70
N ASN A 46 6.94 -10.89 2.99
CA ASN A 46 6.69 -9.55 3.55
C ASN A 46 7.97 -8.71 3.52
N MET A 47 9.13 -9.31 3.78
CA MET A 47 10.43 -8.63 3.71
C MET A 47 10.75 -8.21 2.27
N ASN A 48 10.53 -9.09 1.31
CA ASN A 48 10.68 -8.75 -0.11
C ASN A 48 9.71 -7.62 -0.54
N CYS A 49 8.47 -7.61 -0.03
CA CYS A 49 7.51 -6.54 -0.28
C CYS A 49 8.02 -5.17 0.21
N VAL A 50 8.42 -5.06 1.47
CA VAL A 50 8.89 -3.79 2.07
C VAL A 50 10.27 -3.36 1.58
N ASP A 51 11.06 -4.26 1.02
CA ASP A 51 12.33 -3.90 0.39
C ASP A 51 12.11 -3.31 -1.02
N ARG A 52 11.02 -3.70 -1.71
CA ARG A 52 10.67 -3.19 -3.05
C ARG A 52 9.83 -1.92 -3.03
N ILE A 53 9.06 -1.67 -1.99
CA ILE A 53 8.21 -0.48 -1.85
C ILE A 53 8.83 0.49 -0.84
N HIS A 54 8.86 1.77 -1.18
CA HIS A 54 9.39 2.81 -0.29
C HIS A 54 8.64 4.13 -0.47
N VAL A 55 8.91 5.08 0.42
CA VAL A 55 8.39 6.45 0.31
C VAL A 55 9.36 7.25 -0.54
N GLY A 56 8.84 7.92 -1.57
CA GLY A 56 9.64 8.77 -2.45
C GLY A 56 8.79 9.77 -3.23
N SER A 57 9.46 10.67 -3.94
CA SER A 57 8.83 11.69 -4.78
C SER A 57 8.84 11.33 -6.26
N MET A 58 7.82 11.82 -6.98
CA MET A 58 7.72 11.81 -8.42
C MET A 58 7.01 13.08 -8.89
N GLY A 59 7.75 13.98 -9.54
CA GLY A 59 7.26 15.35 -9.77
C GLY A 59 6.99 16.05 -8.44
N ASP A 60 5.81 16.65 -8.33
CA ASP A 60 5.35 17.34 -7.11
C ASP A 60 4.70 16.37 -6.10
N ALA A 61 4.38 15.14 -6.49
CA ALA A 61 3.76 14.16 -5.61
C ALA A 61 4.82 13.40 -4.79
N ARG A 62 4.46 13.07 -3.55
CA ARG A 62 5.27 12.27 -2.64
C ARG A 62 4.40 11.22 -1.95
N GLY A 63 4.79 9.95 -2.01
CA GLY A 63 4.00 8.84 -1.50
C GLY A 63 4.72 7.51 -1.63
N LEU A 64 3.97 6.40 -1.76
CA LEU A 64 4.53 5.07 -1.93
C LEU A 64 4.85 4.77 -3.40
N LYS A 65 6.09 4.34 -3.67
CA LYS A 65 6.56 3.95 -5.01
C LYS A 65 7.45 2.72 -4.99
N PHE A 66 7.67 2.13 -6.17
CA PHE A 66 8.65 1.07 -6.35
C PHE A 66 10.09 1.60 -6.26
N ARG A 67 10.99 0.82 -5.65
CA ARG A 67 12.40 1.18 -5.47
C ARG A 67 13.15 1.32 -6.79
N GLU A 68 12.90 0.41 -7.72
CA GLU A 68 13.65 0.29 -8.98
C GLU A 68 12.88 0.83 -10.19
N ALA A 69 11.67 1.37 -9.97
CA ALA A 69 10.86 1.95 -11.03
C ALA A 69 10.31 3.31 -10.57
N ASP A 70 10.35 4.30 -11.46
CA ASP A 70 9.67 5.57 -11.27
C ASP A 70 8.17 5.40 -11.55
N LEU A 71 7.52 4.65 -10.65
CA LEU A 71 6.09 4.34 -10.67
C LEU A 71 5.52 4.41 -9.25
N MET A 72 4.49 5.23 -9.08
CA MET A 72 3.72 5.34 -7.85
C MET A 72 2.76 4.16 -7.73
N LEU A 73 2.42 3.75 -6.49
CA LEU A 73 1.43 2.69 -6.28
C LEU A 73 0.03 3.12 -6.75
N SER A 74 -0.30 4.41 -6.70
CA SER A 74 -1.57 4.94 -7.22
C SER A 74 -1.71 4.73 -8.74
N GLU A 75 -0.63 4.91 -9.51
CA GLU A 75 -0.62 4.70 -10.95
C GLU A 75 -0.86 3.23 -11.31
N VAL A 76 -0.23 2.32 -10.56
CA VAL A 76 -0.46 0.87 -10.74
C VAL A 76 -1.88 0.51 -10.36
N ALA A 77 -2.37 0.97 -9.20
CA ALA A 77 -3.76 0.73 -8.79
C ALA A 77 -4.75 1.24 -9.83
N HIS A 78 -4.53 2.43 -10.38
CA HIS A 78 -5.36 3.01 -11.42
C HIS A 78 -5.34 2.18 -12.71
N ALA A 79 -4.16 1.71 -13.15
CA ALA A 79 -4.03 0.84 -14.31
C ALA A 79 -4.74 -0.52 -14.13
N LEU A 80 -4.85 -1.00 -12.89
CA LEU A 80 -5.54 -2.24 -12.57
C LEU A 80 -7.06 -2.12 -12.56
N GLU A 81 -7.66 -0.92 -12.43
CA GLU A 81 -9.12 -0.73 -12.28
C GLU A 81 -9.97 -1.39 -13.37
N ALA A 82 -9.42 -1.57 -14.57
CA ALA A 82 -10.10 -2.18 -15.71
C ALA A 82 -9.66 -3.64 -15.98
N VAL A 83 -8.83 -4.23 -15.12
CA VAL A 83 -8.33 -5.59 -15.29
C VAL A 83 -9.39 -6.58 -14.84
N PRO A 84 -9.81 -7.53 -15.70
CA PRO A 84 -10.80 -8.54 -15.33
C PRO A 84 -10.26 -9.46 -14.23
N MET A 85 -11.16 -10.04 -13.45
CA MET A 85 -10.78 -10.94 -12.35
C MET A 85 -10.00 -12.16 -12.88
N PRO A 86 -8.77 -12.42 -12.37
CA PRO A 86 -7.99 -13.59 -12.75
C PRO A 86 -8.72 -14.91 -12.46
N GLU A 87 -8.64 -15.89 -13.36
CA GLU A 87 -9.28 -17.20 -13.21
C GLU A 87 -8.86 -17.93 -11.92
N GLU A 88 -7.64 -17.71 -11.46
CA GLU A 88 -7.13 -18.27 -10.21
C GLU A 88 -7.81 -17.67 -8.97
N LEU A 89 -8.19 -16.38 -9.01
CA LEU A 89 -9.02 -15.78 -7.98
C LEU A 89 -10.44 -16.32 -8.01
N CYS A 90 -11.03 -16.57 -9.18
CA CYS A 90 -12.34 -17.24 -9.28
C CYS A 90 -12.35 -18.60 -8.59
N ARG A 91 -11.23 -19.36 -8.67
CA ARG A 91 -11.10 -20.68 -8.03
C ARG A 91 -10.82 -20.60 -6.53
N SER A 92 -10.04 -19.63 -6.09
CA SER A 92 -9.62 -19.52 -4.68
C SER A 92 -10.61 -18.74 -3.81
N LEU A 93 -11.40 -17.85 -4.40
CA LEU A 93 -12.41 -17.01 -3.74
C LEU A 93 -13.74 -17.10 -4.49
N PRO A 94 -14.44 -18.25 -4.45
CA PRO A 94 -15.65 -18.48 -5.26
C PRO A 94 -16.83 -17.55 -4.91
N GLU A 95 -16.80 -16.90 -3.74
CA GLU A 95 -17.81 -15.92 -3.34
C GLU A 95 -17.53 -14.50 -3.85
N LEU A 96 -16.33 -14.22 -4.37
CA LEU A 96 -15.98 -12.93 -4.91
C LEU A 96 -16.57 -12.79 -6.31
N SER A 97 -17.54 -11.90 -6.50
CA SER A 97 -18.08 -11.60 -7.82
C SER A 97 -17.14 -10.69 -8.62
N GLU A 98 -17.31 -10.67 -9.94
CA GLU A 98 -16.56 -9.73 -10.79
C GLU A 98 -16.84 -8.26 -10.43
N ALA A 99 -18.07 -7.96 -10.01
CA ALA A 99 -18.44 -6.62 -9.53
C ALA A 99 -17.69 -6.25 -8.23
N ASP A 100 -17.53 -7.19 -7.30
CA ASP A 100 -16.77 -6.96 -6.07
C ASP A 100 -15.27 -6.79 -6.36
N TRP A 101 -14.73 -7.53 -7.32
CA TRP A 101 -13.36 -7.36 -7.80
C TRP A 101 -13.12 -5.94 -8.35
N TYR A 102 -14.00 -5.45 -9.23
CA TYR A 102 -13.89 -4.08 -9.72
C TYR A 102 -14.05 -3.06 -8.58
N ALA A 103 -14.95 -3.30 -7.63
CA ALA A 103 -15.11 -2.41 -6.46
C ALA A 103 -13.83 -2.36 -5.60
N PHE A 104 -13.20 -3.51 -5.36
CA PHE A 104 -11.92 -3.61 -4.64
C PHE A 104 -10.81 -2.82 -5.34
N LEU A 105 -10.64 -3.03 -6.65
CA LEU A 105 -9.65 -2.30 -7.43
C LEU A 105 -9.93 -0.79 -7.45
N ARG A 106 -11.20 -0.40 -7.66
CA ARG A 106 -11.63 1.02 -7.65
C ARG A 106 -11.38 1.70 -6.31
N LEU A 107 -11.49 0.98 -5.19
CA LEU A 107 -11.19 1.50 -3.87
C LEU A 107 -9.68 1.58 -3.59
N SER A 108 -8.87 0.70 -4.20
CA SER A 108 -7.42 0.69 -3.97
C SER A 108 -6.73 1.98 -4.45
N THR A 109 -7.15 2.55 -5.59
CA THR A 109 -6.61 3.80 -6.12
C THR A 109 -6.75 5.00 -5.17
N PRO A 110 -7.95 5.38 -4.69
CA PRO A 110 -8.08 6.51 -3.77
C PRO A 110 -7.39 6.26 -2.42
N LEU A 111 -7.18 5.01 -2.00
CA LEU A 111 -6.37 4.72 -0.81
C LEU A 111 -4.90 5.09 -1.02
N TYR A 112 -4.32 4.76 -2.17
CA TYR A 112 -2.95 5.16 -2.47
C TYR A 112 -2.83 6.67 -2.73
N LEU A 113 -3.79 7.28 -3.44
CA LEU A 113 -3.83 8.74 -3.62
C LEU A 113 -3.96 9.48 -2.29
N ALA A 114 -4.70 8.96 -1.31
CA ALA A 114 -4.80 9.58 0.01
C ALA A 114 -3.49 9.57 0.80
N LEU A 115 -2.53 8.71 0.42
CA LEU A 115 -1.19 8.68 0.98
C LEU A 115 -0.22 9.61 0.23
N GLU A 116 -0.63 10.18 -0.89
CA GLU A 116 0.21 11.11 -1.66
C GLU A 116 0.03 12.53 -1.14
N ALA A 117 1.13 13.12 -0.68
CA ALA A 117 1.21 14.54 -0.38
C ALA A 117 1.66 15.30 -1.64
N THR A 118 1.05 16.46 -1.87
CA THR A 118 1.37 17.43 -2.93
C THR A 118 2.10 18.64 -2.37
#